data_AF-A0A6S6T1L9-F1
#
_entry.id   AF-A0A6S6T1L9-F1
#
_cell.length_a   1.000
_cell.length_b   1.000
_cell.length_c   1.000
_cell.angle_alpha   90.00
_cell.angle_beta   90.00
_cell.angle_gamma   90.00
#
_symmetry.space_group_name_H-M   'P 1'
#
loop_
_entity.id
_entity.type
_entity.pdbx_description
1 polymer ?
#
loop_
_entity_poly.entity_id
_entity_poly.type
_entity_poly.pdbx_seq_one_letter_code
_entity_poly.pdbx_strand_id
1 'polypeptide(L)'
;MYDLMKSIFLLLFVVSSSLSANSKPLNEAWLKKDKSNFINLMEVIQSKSSDLEFYKKSIHYFDIRKEENIGFGLKRIHGYQSGGYISNSISILVYQSKVFYIKVEIEGKAIEKIKILKARDTQIQKLLDENWREDAYTLLDSFVVKQLKYETLDEKVYFSFKNQVIKRLGSPLALSVNISLNNEYETLMFPFEQYEFGTACGYAGTRPKGRKAIEIIKTQAPVLLKNIIRGYSLEGRVYGVEALLELSNKGMVKLTKNDIDVIKKVLSLDIPLATCGGCMSYSTNAKQIFQSELYQTLFSKNKLLIKFNN
;
A
#
# COMPACT_ATOMS: atom_id res chain seq x y z
N MET A 1 -58.37 -22.98 18.06
CA MET A 1 -57.32 -22.91 17.00
C MET A 1 -57.17 -21.51 16.42
N TYR A 2 -58.28 -20.80 16.13
CA TYR A 2 -58.26 -19.41 15.62
C TYR A 2 -57.64 -18.38 16.59
N ASP A 3 -57.85 -18.50 17.91
CA ASP A 3 -57.30 -17.55 18.89
C ASP A 3 -55.79 -17.72 19.17
N LEU A 4 -55.26 -18.91 18.94
CA LEU A 4 -53.81 -19.17 19.02
C LEU A 4 -53.08 -18.54 17.82
N MET A 5 -53.69 -18.57 16.63
CA MET A 5 -53.13 -17.94 15.43
C MET A 5 -53.13 -16.40 15.51
N LYS A 6 -54.17 -15.77 16.08
CA LYS A 6 -54.20 -14.32 16.28
C LYS A 6 -53.12 -13.84 17.25
N SER A 7 -52.87 -14.61 18.30
CA SER A 7 -51.82 -14.29 19.29
C SER A 7 -50.41 -14.40 18.70
N ILE A 8 -50.16 -15.37 17.81
CA ILE A 8 -48.87 -15.52 17.11
C ILE A 8 -48.65 -14.37 16.09
N PHE A 9 -49.69 -13.95 15.36
CA PHE A 9 -49.60 -12.83 14.43
C PHE A 9 -49.36 -11.48 15.13
N LEU A 10 -49.96 -11.27 16.31
CA LEU A 10 -49.68 -10.06 17.11
C LEU A 10 -48.25 -10.07 17.68
N LEU A 11 -47.74 -11.23 18.12
CA LEU A 11 -46.37 -11.35 18.61
C LEU A 11 -45.34 -11.06 17.50
N LEU A 12 -45.58 -11.53 16.27
CA LEU A 12 -44.72 -11.25 15.12
C LEU A 12 -44.68 -9.75 14.74
N PHE A 13 -45.78 -9.02 14.95
CA PHE A 13 -45.82 -7.57 14.70
C PHE A 13 -45.14 -6.73 15.79
N VAL A 14 -45.19 -7.17 17.05
CA VAL A 14 -44.57 -6.44 18.19
C VAL A 14 -43.05 -6.69 18.27
N VAL A 15 -42.56 -7.87 17.84
CA VAL A 15 -41.12 -8.14 17.79
C VAL A 15 -40.42 -7.44 16.60
N SER A 16 -41.17 -7.10 15.55
CA SER A 16 -40.62 -6.39 14.38
C SER A 16 -40.33 -4.90 14.63
N SER A 17 -40.97 -4.28 15.63
CA SER A 17 -40.83 -2.85 15.92
C SER A 17 -39.76 -2.52 16.97
N SER A 18 -39.34 -3.51 17.76
CA SER A 18 -38.30 -3.37 18.78
C SER A 18 -36.87 -3.60 18.27
N LEU A 19 -36.71 -3.95 16.99
CA LEU A 19 -35.42 -4.05 16.28
C LEU A 19 -35.10 -2.83 15.41
N SER A 20 -35.86 -1.73 15.50
CA SER A 20 -35.40 -0.43 15.01
C SER A 20 -34.31 0.09 15.97
N ALA A 21 -33.11 -0.48 15.80
CA ALA A 21 -31.91 -0.07 16.50
C ALA A 21 -31.83 1.46 16.47
N ASN A 22 -31.63 2.04 17.66
CA ASN A 22 -31.41 3.46 17.96
C ASN A 22 -30.28 4.08 17.09
N SER A 23 -30.49 4.20 15.79
CA SER A 23 -29.58 4.95 14.93
C SER A 23 -29.87 6.42 15.23
N LYS A 24 -28.94 7.05 15.97
CA LYS A 24 -29.01 8.50 16.17
C LYS A 24 -29.20 9.17 14.80
N PRO A 25 -30.09 10.16 14.70
CA PRO A 25 -30.30 10.85 13.43
C PRO A 25 -28.97 11.37 12.89
N LEU A 26 -28.79 11.30 11.57
CA LEU A 26 -27.57 11.78 10.92
C LEU A 26 -27.43 13.28 11.18
N ASN A 27 -26.21 13.71 11.49
CA ASN A 27 -25.88 15.11 11.60
C ASN A 27 -25.73 15.69 10.18
N GLU A 28 -26.72 16.46 9.74
CA GLU A 28 -26.77 17.03 8.40
C GLU A 28 -25.62 18.03 8.14
N ALA A 29 -25.11 18.72 9.17
CA ALA A 29 -23.95 19.59 9.01
C ALA A 29 -22.68 18.78 8.69
N TRP A 30 -22.53 17.59 9.29
CA TRP A 30 -21.42 16.69 8.98
C TRP A 30 -21.52 16.11 7.57
N LEU A 31 -22.71 15.68 7.15
CA LEU A 31 -22.93 15.22 5.77
C LEU A 31 -22.66 16.31 4.73
N LYS A 32 -23.05 17.56 5.02
CA LYS A 32 -22.74 18.71 4.15
C LYS A 32 -21.23 18.94 4.03
N LYS A 33 -20.49 18.85 5.15
CA LYS A 33 -19.03 18.94 5.16
C LYS A 33 -18.41 17.80 4.34
N ASP A 34 -18.85 16.56 4.54
CA ASP A 34 -18.36 15.38 3.82
C ASP A 34 -18.57 15.53 2.30
N LYS A 35 -19.76 15.97 1.87
CA LYS A 35 -20.07 16.28 0.48
C LYS A 35 -19.11 17.32 -0.10
N SER A 36 -18.93 18.45 0.58
CA SER A 36 -18.06 19.53 0.12
C SER A 36 -16.60 19.08 0.00
N ASN A 37 -16.12 18.30 0.97
CA ASN A 37 -14.75 17.77 0.97
C ASN A 37 -14.56 16.78 -0.19
N PHE A 38 -15.51 15.87 -0.41
CA PHE A 38 -15.44 14.90 -1.49
C PHE A 38 -15.40 15.58 -2.87
N ILE A 39 -16.28 16.56 -3.12
CA ILE A 39 -16.29 17.31 -4.38
C ILE A 39 -14.96 18.05 -4.58
N ASN A 40 -14.47 18.78 -3.56
CA ASN A 40 -13.17 19.45 -3.62
C ASN A 40 -12.03 18.47 -3.95
N LEU A 41 -11.98 17.32 -3.27
CA LEU A 41 -10.95 16.32 -3.54
C LEU A 41 -11.01 15.81 -4.98
N MET A 42 -12.22 15.54 -5.50
CA MET A 42 -12.41 15.08 -6.88
C MET A 42 -11.98 16.13 -7.90
N GLU A 43 -12.33 17.40 -7.70
CA GLU A 43 -11.89 18.50 -8.58
C GLU A 43 -10.36 18.63 -8.59
N VAL A 44 -9.73 18.55 -7.42
CA VAL A 44 -8.27 18.65 -7.29
C VAL A 44 -7.56 17.50 -7.98
N ILE A 45 -7.99 16.25 -7.77
CA ILE A 45 -7.33 15.09 -8.42
C ILE A 45 -7.60 15.05 -9.93
N GLN A 46 -8.79 15.48 -10.38
CA GLN A 46 -9.11 15.54 -11.82
C GLN A 46 -8.37 16.64 -12.57
N SER A 47 -7.87 17.66 -11.87
CA SER A 47 -6.98 18.68 -12.47
C SER A 47 -5.70 18.08 -13.05
N LYS A 48 -5.28 16.89 -12.56
CA LYS A 48 -4.04 16.20 -12.94
C LYS A 48 -2.80 17.11 -12.86
N SER A 49 -2.78 18.05 -11.90
CA SER A 49 -1.61 18.87 -11.65
C SER A 49 -0.40 17.97 -11.36
N SER A 50 0.77 18.37 -11.84
CA SER A 50 2.03 17.70 -11.47
C SER A 50 2.71 18.39 -10.27
N ASP A 51 2.23 19.56 -9.84
CA ASP A 51 2.83 20.29 -8.73
C ASP A 51 2.32 19.75 -7.38
N LEU A 52 3.23 19.30 -6.52
CA LEU A 52 2.89 18.85 -5.18
C LEU A 52 2.26 19.97 -4.33
N GLU A 53 2.76 21.21 -4.44
CA GLU A 53 2.29 22.33 -3.63
C GLU A 53 0.85 22.70 -3.97
N PHE A 54 0.42 22.46 -5.21
CA PHE A 54 -0.98 22.57 -5.60
C PHE A 54 -1.87 21.61 -4.79
N TYR A 55 -1.51 20.33 -4.64
CA TYR A 55 -2.30 19.39 -3.84
C TYR A 55 -2.33 19.76 -2.37
N LYS A 56 -1.18 20.15 -1.80
CA LYS A 56 -1.09 20.56 -0.39
C LYS A 56 -2.00 21.73 -0.05
N LYS A 57 -2.13 22.70 -0.98
CA LYS A 57 -2.93 23.91 -0.78
C LYS A 57 -4.40 23.74 -1.15
N SER A 58 -4.70 22.94 -2.17
CA SER A 58 -6.04 22.87 -2.77
C SER A 58 -6.94 21.82 -2.13
N ILE A 59 -6.38 20.76 -1.52
CA ILE A 59 -7.19 19.76 -0.80
C ILE A 59 -7.57 20.33 0.57
N HIS A 60 -8.86 20.56 0.78
CA HIS A 60 -9.36 21.08 2.04
C HIS A 60 -9.04 20.14 3.21
N TYR A 61 -8.62 20.69 4.34
CA TYR A 61 -8.30 19.93 5.56
C TYR A 61 -7.31 18.78 5.33
N PHE A 62 -6.37 18.93 4.40
CA PHE A 62 -5.37 17.92 4.14
C PHE A 62 -4.27 17.95 5.21
N ASP A 63 -4.27 16.93 6.05
CA ASP A 63 -3.34 16.75 7.15
C ASP A 63 -2.28 15.73 6.75
N ILE A 64 -1.11 16.22 6.38
CA ILE A 64 0.04 15.40 5.99
C ILE A 64 0.64 14.79 7.24
N ARG A 65 0.50 13.47 7.37
CA ARG A 65 1.01 12.70 8.51
C ARG A 65 2.44 12.25 8.31
N LYS A 66 2.84 12.03 7.05
CA LYS A 66 4.13 11.44 6.73
C LYS A 66 4.66 11.92 5.40
N GLU A 67 5.93 12.29 5.35
CA GLU A 67 6.69 12.49 4.13
C GLU A 67 7.97 11.67 4.20
N GLU A 68 8.19 10.79 3.23
CA GLU A 68 9.31 9.85 3.22
C GLU A 68 10.08 9.95 1.92
N ASN A 69 11.41 10.01 2.02
CA ASN A 69 12.28 9.72 0.89
C ASN A 69 12.36 8.19 0.76
N ILE A 70 11.99 7.64 -0.39
CA ILE A 70 12.04 6.20 -0.67
C ILE A 70 13.11 5.85 -1.70
N GLY A 71 14.03 6.78 -1.95
CA GLY A 71 15.25 6.58 -2.73
C GLY A 71 15.17 7.10 -4.15
N PHE A 72 16.35 7.28 -4.75
CA PHE A 72 16.49 7.69 -6.16
C PHE A 72 15.73 8.97 -6.53
N GLY A 73 15.52 9.88 -5.57
CA GLY A 73 14.77 11.13 -5.78
C GLY A 73 13.26 10.97 -5.72
N LEU A 74 12.76 9.79 -5.35
CA LEU A 74 11.35 9.51 -5.12
C LEU A 74 10.97 9.86 -3.67
N LYS A 75 9.85 10.56 -3.52
CA LYS A 75 9.21 10.83 -2.23
C LYS A 75 7.81 10.25 -2.22
N ARG A 76 7.41 9.74 -1.05
CA ARG A 76 6.05 9.29 -0.74
C ARG A 76 5.48 10.22 0.32
N ILE A 77 4.26 10.68 0.10
CA ILE A 77 3.55 11.56 1.01
C ILE A 77 2.25 10.88 1.37
N HIS A 78 1.93 10.85 2.64
CA HIS A 78 0.71 10.26 3.16
C HIS A 78 0.03 11.23 4.11
N GLY A 79 -1.28 11.36 3.98
CA GLY A 79 -2.09 12.20 4.83
C GLY A 79 -3.57 11.87 4.73
N TYR A 80 -4.37 12.64 5.44
CA TYR A 80 -5.81 12.46 5.48
C TYR A 80 -6.54 13.77 5.19
N GLN A 81 -7.65 13.69 4.48
CA GLN A 81 -8.65 14.75 4.48
C GLN A 81 -9.78 14.35 5.44
N SER A 82 -9.88 15.04 6.56
CA SER A 82 -10.89 14.74 7.58
C SER A 82 -12.22 15.47 7.36
N GLY A 83 -13.30 14.70 7.25
CA GLY A 83 -14.67 15.20 7.13
C GLY A 83 -15.41 15.29 8.46
N GLY A 84 -16.71 15.06 8.42
CA GLY A 84 -17.57 14.82 9.58
C GLY A 84 -17.69 13.32 9.86
N TYR A 85 -18.17 12.54 8.89
CA TYR A 85 -18.21 11.08 8.97
C TYR A 85 -17.17 10.39 8.07
N ILE A 86 -16.75 11.04 6.99
CA ILE A 86 -15.86 10.45 5.99
C ILE A 86 -14.46 11.02 6.19
N SER A 87 -13.46 10.15 6.24
CA SER A 87 -12.05 10.55 6.14
C SER A 87 -11.45 9.87 4.92
N ASN A 88 -10.80 10.65 4.07
CA ASN A 88 -10.13 10.15 2.88
C ASN A 88 -8.64 9.95 3.22
N SER A 89 -8.15 8.71 3.10
CA SER A 89 -6.72 8.41 3.11
C SER A 89 -6.14 8.81 1.76
N ILE A 90 -5.09 9.62 1.74
CA ILE A 90 -4.49 10.15 0.51
C ILE A 90 -3.00 9.87 0.52
N SER A 91 -2.53 9.24 -0.54
CA SER A 91 -1.12 8.92 -0.72
C SER A 91 -0.64 9.39 -2.09
N ILE A 92 0.49 10.12 -2.11
CA ILE A 92 1.02 10.79 -3.29
C ILE A 92 2.48 10.36 -3.50
N LEU A 93 2.84 9.99 -4.73
CA LEU A 93 4.24 9.81 -5.13
C LEU A 93 4.74 10.97 -5.96
N VAL A 94 5.95 11.41 -5.63
CA VAL A 94 6.59 12.59 -6.22
C VAL A 94 8.00 12.24 -6.67
N TYR A 95 8.31 12.50 -7.93
CA TYR A 95 9.66 12.37 -8.49
C TYR A 95 10.10 13.71 -9.09
N GLN A 96 11.25 14.23 -8.66
CA GLN A 96 11.77 15.53 -9.12
C GLN A 96 10.72 16.66 -9.01
N SER A 97 10.06 16.74 -7.85
CA SER A 97 8.99 17.70 -7.56
C SER A 97 7.73 17.55 -8.42
N LYS A 98 7.61 16.47 -9.20
CA LYS A 98 6.41 16.16 -9.99
C LYS A 98 5.63 15.01 -9.38
N VAL A 99 4.36 15.26 -9.06
CA VAL A 99 3.39 14.23 -8.71
C VAL A 99 3.16 13.35 -9.92
N PHE A 100 3.23 12.03 -9.74
CA PHE A 100 2.93 11.08 -10.81
C PHE A 100 1.99 9.97 -10.40
N TYR A 101 1.70 9.81 -9.10
CA TYR A 101 0.73 8.84 -8.67
C TYR A 101 -0.01 9.35 -7.45
N ILE A 102 -1.32 9.19 -7.44
CA ILE A 102 -2.19 9.50 -6.31
C ILE A 102 -3.10 8.31 -6.10
N LYS A 103 -3.21 7.89 -4.84
CA LYS A 103 -4.23 6.95 -4.37
C LYS A 103 -5.08 7.64 -3.32
N VAL A 104 -6.40 7.49 -3.44
CA VAL A 104 -7.37 7.90 -2.42
C VAL A 104 -8.19 6.69 -1.99
N GLU A 105 -8.34 6.50 -0.69
CA GLU A 105 -9.09 5.39 -0.10
C GLU A 105 -10.13 5.90 0.92
N ILE A 106 -11.32 5.31 0.86
CA ILE A 106 -12.41 5.48 1.84
C ILE A 106 -12.76 4.11 2.39
N GLU A 107 -12.59 3.90 3.69
CA GLU A 107 -12.70 2.56 4.29
C GLU A 107 -13.89 2.41 5.24
N GLY A 108 -14.36 1.17 5.37
CA GLY A 108 -15.22 0.73 6.47
C GLY A 108 -16.55 1.47 6.55
N LYS A 109 -16.89 1.98 7.74
CA LYS A 109 -18.19 2.62 8.01
C LYS A 109 -18.41 3.90 7.20
N ALA A 110 -17.36 4.53 6.69
CA ALA A 110 -17.46 5.74 5.86
C ALA A 110 -18.12 5.46 4.50
N ILE A 111 -18.02 4.22 3.99
CA ILE A 111 -18.67 3.82 2.74
C ILE A 111 -20.19 3.90 2.83
N GLU A 112 -20.78 3.54 3.97
CA GLU A 112 -22.23 3.66 4.09
C GLU A 112 -22.67 5.14 4.05
N LYS A 113 -21.80 6.07 4.45
CA LYS A 113 -22.07 7.51 4.35
C LYS A 113 -21.87 8.04 2.93
N ILE A 114 -20.86 7.55 2.20
CA ILE A 114 -20.71 7.92 0.78
C ILE A 114 -21.86 7.39 -0.07
N LYS A 115 -22.45 6.23 0.26
CA LYS A 115 -23.64 5.69 -0.41
C LYS A 115 -24.86 6.57 -0.18
N ILE A 116 -25.04 7.08 1.04
CA ILE A 116 -26.11 8.06 1.34
C ILE A 116 -25.91 9.33 0.51
N LEU A 117 -24.67 9.85 0.44
CA LEU A 117 -24.37 11.02 -0.39
C LEU A 117 -24.61 10.75 -1.88
N LYS A 118 -24.17 9.60 -2.39
CA LYS A 118 -24.42 9.12 -3.76
C LYS A 118 -25.92 9.08 -4.09
N ALA A 119 -26.75 8.57 -3.18
CA ALA A 119 -28.19 8.49 -3.38
C ALA A 119 -28.89 9.86 -3.35
N ARG A 120 -28.29 10.86 -2.66
CA ARG A 120 -28.86 12.21 -2.51
C ARG A 120 -28.33 13.20 -3.54
N ASP A 121 -27.25 12.90 -4.25
CA ASP A 121 -26.55 13.84 -5.12
C ASP A 121 -26.01 13.16 -6.39
N THR A 122 -26.55 13.56 -7.54
CA THR A 122 -26.21 13.00 -8.85
C THR A 122 -24.79 13.34 -9.31
N GLN A 123 -24.20 14.45 -8.85
CA GLN A 123 -22.81 14.78 -9.13
C GLN A 123 -21.88 13.81 -8.40
N ILE A 124 -22.13 13.53 -7.12
CA ILE A 124 -21.37 12.54 -6.36
C ILE A 124 -21.51 11.16 -7.00
N GLN A 125 -22.72 10.77 -7.38
CA GLN A 125 -22.94 9.51 -8.09
C GLN A 125 -22.08 9.40 -9.34
N LYS A 126 -22.13 10.40 -10.21
CA LYS A 126 -21.35 10.43 -11.45
C LYS A 126 -19.84 10.32 -11.16
N LEU A 127 -19.34 11.11 -10.20
CA LEU A 127 -17.92 11.09 -9.84
C LEU A 127 -17.46 9.71 -9.34
N LEU A 128 -18.29 9.04 -8.54
CA LEU A 128 -18.01 7.68 -8.07
C LEU A 128 -18.04 6.66 -9.20
N ASP A 129 -19.09 6.67 -10.03
CA ASP A 129 -19.29 5.68 -11.09
C ASP A 129 -18.20 5.78 -12.18
N GLU A 130 -17.67 6.97 -12.45
CA GLU A 130 -16.64 7.20 -13.47
C GLU A 130 -15.21 6.87 -12.99
N ASN A 131 -14.93 7.06 -11.70
CA ASN A 131 -13.55 7.15 -11.23
C ASN A 131 -13.17 6.15 -10.13
N TRP A 132 -14.15 5.61 -9.40
CA TRP A 132 -13.89 4.81 -8.21
C TRP A 132 -14.18 3.33 -8.42
N ARG A 133 -13.41 2.49 -7.74
CA ARG A 133 -13.60 1.04 -7.72
C ARG A 133 -13.93 0.62 -6.30
N GLU A 134 -14.94 -0.24 -6.14
CA GLU A 134 -15.12 -0.97 -4.89
C GLU A 134 -14.09 -2.08 -4.84
N ASP A 135 -13.39 -2.17 -3.71
CA ASP A 135 -12.40 -3.21 -3.45
C ASP A 135 -12.66 -3.81 -2.07
N ALA A 136 -12.25 -5.05 -1.87
CA ALA A 136 -12.44 -5.78 -0.64
C ALA A 136 -11.14 -6.50 -0.29
N TYR A 137 -10.61 -6.22 0.90
CA TYR A 137 -9.40 -6.87 1.39
C TYR A 137 -9.62 -7.46 2.78
N THR A 138 -8.86 -8.48 3.11
CA THR A 138 -8.99 -9.17 4.40
C THR A 138 -7.98 -8.62 5.39
N LEU A 139 -8.46 -8.02 6.47
CA LEU A 139 -7.68 -7.74 7.67
C LEU A 139 -7.62 -9.00 8.54
N LEU A 140 -6.41 -9.34 9.01
CA LEU A 140 -6.16 -10.43 9.98
C LEU A 140 -6.71 -11.80 9.52
N ASP A 141 -6.66 -12.08 8.22
CA ASP A 141 -7.11 -13.32 7.58
C ASP A 141 -8.57 -13.74 7.90
N SER A 142 -9.42 -12.84 8.42
CA SER A 142 -10.80 -13.15 8.82
C SER A 142 -11.83 -12.02 8.65
N PHE A 143 -11.41 -10.75 8.55
CA PHE A 143 -12.34 -9.62 8.41
C PHE A 143 -12.24 -8.98 7.03
N VAL A 144 -13.28 -9.08 6.23
CA VAL A 144 -13.36 -8.37 4.94
C VAL A 144 -13.70 -6.90 5.19
N VAL A 145 -12.75 -6.03 4.89
CA VAL A 145 -12.95 -4.58 4.86
C VAL A 145 -13.23 -4.17 3.43
N LYS A 146 -14.38 -3.52 3.25
CA LYS A 146 -14.71 -2.85 2.00
C LYS A 146 -14.01 -1.50 1.98
N GLN A 147 -13.50 -1.13 0.82
CA GLN A 147 -12.95 0.19 0.53
C GLN A 147 -13.47 0.70 -0.81
N LEU A 148 -13.59 2.01 -0.93
CA LEU A 148 -13.62 2.68 -2.23
C LEU A 148 -12.22 3.19 -2.51
N LYS A 149 -11.74 2.94 -3.72
CA LYS A 149 -10.39 3.28 -4.15
C LYS A 149 -10.41 4.10 -5.44
N TYR A 150 -9.64 5.17 -5.47
CA TYR A 150 -9.30 5.95 -6.66
C TYR A 150 -7.79 5.93 -6.85
N GLU A 151 -7.33 5.74 -8.09
CA GLU A 151 -5.91 5.76 -8.44
C GLU A 151 -5.70 6.51 -9.76
N THR A 152 -4.63 7.28 -9.85
CA THR A 152 -4.16 7.87 -11.10
C THR A 152 -2.66 7.75 -11.23
N LEU A 153 -2.17 7.68 -12.48
CA LEU A 153 -0.77 7.51 -12.81
C LEU A 153 -0.39 8.40 -14.02
N ASP A 154 0.58 9.30 -13.84
CA ASP A 154 1.30 9.94 -14.94
C ASP A 154 2.42 9.01 -15.40
N GLU A 155 2.18 8.31 -16.51
CA GLU A 155 3.12 7.35 -17.07
C GLU A 155 4.45 7.98 -17.49
N LYS A 156 4.48 9.25 -17.89
CA LYS A 156 5.72 9.90 -18.37
C LYS A 156 6.67 10.15 -17.21
N VAL A 157 6.15 10.68 -16.10
CA VAL A 157 6.97 10.91 -14.90
C VAL A 157 7.34 9.57 -14.27
N TYR A 158 6.43 8.59 -14.23
CA TYR A 158 6.74 7.25 -13.75
C TYR A 158 7.84 6.57 -14.58
N PHE A 159 7.78 6.66 -15.92
CA PHE A 159 8.82 6.14 -16.80
C PHE A 159 10.18 6.83 -16.58
N SER A 160 10.18 8.14 -16.35
CA SER A 160 11.38 8.90 -16.01
C SER A 160 12.02 8.39 -14.72
N PHE A 161 11.21 8.12 -13.70
CA PHE A 161 11.66 7.50 -12.46
C PHE A 161 12.21 6.08 -12.70
N LYS A 162 11.50 5.22 -13.43
CA LYS A 162 11.99 3.85 -13.77
C LYS A 162 13.36 3.90 -14.43
N ASN A 163 13.57 4.81 -15.38
CA ASN A 163 14.86 4.99 -16.05
C ASN A 163 15.97 5.41 -15.07
N GLN A 164 15.67 6.23 -14.07
CA GLN A 164 16.63 6.58 -13.04
C GLN A 164 17.02 5.38 -12.19
N VAL A 165 16.07 4.51 -11.83
CA VAL A 165 16.35 3.25 -11.12
C VAL A 165 17.21 2.34 -11.98
N ILE A 166 16.86 2.14 -13.25
CA ILE A 166 17.62 1.32 -14.22
C ILE A 166 19.06 1.83 -14.36
N LYS A 167 19.28 3.15 -14.46
CA LYS A 167 20.64 3.72 -14.50
C LYS A 167 21.48 3.37 -13.27
N ARG A 168 20.86 3.24 -12.10
CA ARG A 168 21.55 2.97 -10.83
C ARG A 168 21.74 1.47 -10.57
N LEU A 169 20.70 0.67 -10.79
CA LEU A 169 20.64 -0.74 -10.43
C LEU A 169 20.79 -1.70 -11.63
N GLY A 170 20.80 -1.17 -12.85
CA GLY A 170 20.78 -1.95 -14.08
C GLY A 170 19.35 -2.33 -14.50
N SER A 171 19.20 -2.69 -15.78
CA SER A 171 17.91 -3.11 -16.33
C SER A 171 17.43 -4.43 -15.70
N PRO A 172 16.13 -4.56 -15.40
CA PRO A 172 15.52 -5.86 -15.17
C PRO A 172 15.74 -6.80 -16.36
N LEU A 173 15.83 -8.09 -16.09
CA LEU A 173 15.86 -9.13 -17.11
C LEU A 173 14.51 -9.18 -17.83
N ALA A 174 14.53 -9.38 -19.15
CA ALA A 174 13.35 -9.59 -19.97
C ALA A 174 12.77 -11.00 -19.72
N LEU A 175 12.01 -11.15 -18.65
CA LEU A 175 11.38 -12.39 -18.21
C LEU A 175 9.86 -12.26 -18.32
N SER A 176 9.19 -13.30 -18.79
CA SER A 176 7.74 -13.39 -18.68
C SER A 176 7.35 -13.73 -17.24
N VAL A 177 6.38 -12.99 -16.70
CA VAL A 177 5.79 -13.28 -15.40
C VAL A 177 4.55 -14.12 -15.64
N ASN A 178 4.44 -15.26 -14.94
CA ASN A 178 3.23 -16.06 -14.98
C ASN A 178 2.07 -15.21 -14.43
N ILE A 179 0.92 -15.21 -15.11
CA ILE A 179 -0.30 -14.52 -14.68
C ILE A 179 -0.65 -14.83 -13.22
N SER A 180 -0.43 -16.06 -12.76
CA SER A 180 -0.71 -16.47 -11.37
C SER A 180 0.18 -15.80 -10.32
N LEU A 181 1.27 -15.14 -10.73
CA LEU A 181 2.26 -14.47 -9.87
C LEU A 181 2.25 -12.95 -10.04
N ASN A 182 1.38 -12.40 -10.89
CA ASN A 182 1.38 -10.97 -11.21
C ASN A 182 1.16 -10.13 -9.94
N ASN A 183 0.23 -10.51 -9.08
CA ASN A 183 -0.09 -9.75 -7.88
C ASN A 183 1.09 -9.68 -6.91
N GLU A 184 1.77 -10.80 -6.66
CA GLU A 184 2.95 -10.87 -5.79
C GLU A 184 4.12 -10.09 -6.39
N TYR A 185 4.34 -10.24 -7.70
CA TYR A 185 5.41 -9.53 -8.40
C TYR A 185 5.16 -8.02 -8.41
N GLU A 186 3.96 -7.56 -8.73
CA GLU A 186 3.61 -6.14 -8.69
C GLU A 186 3.72 -5.56 -7.28
N THR A 187 3.28 -6.29 -6.25
CA THR A 187 3.47 -5.90 -4.84
C THR A 187 4.94 -5.63 -4.52
N LEU A 188 5.86 -6.43 -5.06
CA LEU A 188 7.30 -6.31 -4.82
C LEU A 188 8.01 -5.32 -5.77
N MET A 189 7.36 -4.91 -6.85
CA MET A 189 7.96 -4.05 -7.88
C MET A 189 7.46 -2.62 -7.84
N PHE A 190 6.21 -2.40 -7.45
CA PHE A 190 5.58 -1.09 -7.47
C PHE A 190 6.03 -0.23 -6.27
N PRO A 191 6.50 1.01 -6.48
CA PRO A 191 7.11 1.82 -5.44
C PRO A 191 6.10 2.47 -4.49
N PHE A 192 4.81 2.20 -4.69
CA PHE A 192 3.75 2.88 -3.96
C PHE A 192 3.39 2.19 -2.65
N GLU A 193 3.28 0.86 -2.69
CA GLU A 193 2.86 0.07 -1.54
C GLU A 193 3.89 0.22 -0.42
N GLN A 194 3.41 0.61 0.76
CA GLN A 194 4.18 0.58 1.98
C GLN A 194 3.81 -0.70 2.73
N TYR A 195 4.79 -1.52 3.02
CA TYR A 195 4.62 -2.66 3.90
C TYR A 195 5.87 -2.81 4.76
N GLU A 196 5.70 -3.38 5.94
CA GLU A 196 6.81 -3.57 6.86
C GLU A 196 7.73 -4.68 6.35
N PHE A 197 9.03 -4.51 6.54
CA PHE A 197 9.99 -5.60 6.44
C PHE A 197 10.04 -6.38 7.76
N GLY A 198 9.89 -7.69 7.67
CA GLY A 198 9.84 -8.58 8.82
C GLY A 198 9.24 -9.94 8.49
N THR A 199 9.11 -10.79 9.50
CA THR A 199 8.49 -12.13 9.40
C THR A 199 7.03 -12.12 9.84
N ALA A 200 6.70 -11.41 10.91
CA ALA A 200 5.37 -11.29 11.50
C ALA A 200 5.24 -9.92 12.18
N CYS A 201 4.16 -9.19 11.87
CA CYS A 201 3.89 -7.84 12.39
C CYS A 201 2.52 -7.74 13.06
N GLY A 202 2.42 -6.77 13.97
CA GLY A 202 1.18 -6.42 14.67
C GLY A 202 0.77 -7.46 15.72
N TYR A 203 -0.35 -7.18 16.39
CA TYR A 203 -0.82 -7.97 17.53
C TYR A 203 -1.07 -9.45 17.20
N ALA A 204 -1.57 -9.73 15.99
CA ALA A 204 -1.86 -11.08 15.54
C ALA A 204 -0.65 -11.80 14.91
N GLY A 205 0.54 -11.17 14.87
CA GLY A 205 1.70 -11.74 14.20
C GLY A 205 1.48 -12.03 12.72
N THR A 206 0.67 -11.21 12.04
CA THR A 206 0.34 -11.41 10.63
C THR A 206 1.58 -11.19 9.78
N ARG A 207 1.81 -12.07 8.81
CA ARG A 207 2.93 -11.88 7.87
C ARG A 207 2.71 -10.63 7.02
N PRO A 208 3.71 -9.74 6.89
CA PRO A 208 3.64 -8.61 5.97
C PRO A 208 3.25 -9.02 4.56
N LYS A 209 2.57 -8.14 3.85
CA LYS A 209 2.21 -8.34 2.43
C LYS A 209 3.46 -8.64 1.59
N GLY A 210 4.54 -7.87 1.78
CA GLY A 210 5.83 -8.11 1.12
C GLY A 210 6.44 -9.49 1.46
N ARG A 211 6.38 -9.92 2.73
CA ARG A 211 6.83 -11.25 3.15
C ARG A 211 6.00 -12.36 2.48
N LYS A 212 4.66 -12.24 2.46
CA LYS A 212 3.78 -13.22 1.80
C LYS A 212 4.16 -13.34 0.31
N ALA A 213 4.29 -12.21 -0.39
CA ALA A 213 4.64 -12.17 -1.81
C ALA A 213 6.03 -12.75 -2.10
N ILE A 214 7.06 -12.39 -1.33
CA ILE A 214 8.43 -12.85 -1.62
C ILE A 214 8.58 -14.35 -1.41
N GLU A 215 7.92 -14.95 -0.41
CA GLU A 215 7.99 -16.40 -0.18
C GLU A 215 7.35 -17.21 -1.32
N ILE A 216 6.26 -16.69 -1.91
CA ILE A 216 5.62 -17.28 -3.09
C ILE A 216 6.56 -17.19 -4.29
N ILE A 217 7.10 -16.00 -4.59
CA ILE A 217 8.02 -15.80 -5.72
C ILE A 217 9.30 -16.64 -5.54
N LYS A 218 9.87 -16.68 -4.33
CA LYS A 218 11.06 -17.45 -3.98
C LYS A 218 10.89 -18.93 -4.30
N THR A 219 9.69 -19.47 -4.10
CA THR A 219 9.38 -20.89 -4.32
C THR A 219 9.02 -21.19 -5.78
N GLN A 220 8.19 -20.35 -6.40
CA GLN A 220 7.60 -20.65 -7.72
C GLN A 220 8.40 -20.08 -8.89
N ALA A 221 9.10 -18.96 -8.70
CA ALA A 221 9.81 -18.25 -9.77
C ALA A 221 11.06 -17.52 -9.25
N PRO A 222 12.05 -18.24 -8.67
CA PRO A 222 13.22 -17.63 -8.03
C PRO A 222 14.06 -16.74 -8.96
N VAL A 223 13.98 -16.95 -10.28
CA VAL A 223 14.65 -16.08 -11.26
C VAL A 223 14.15 -14.63 -11.23
N LEU A 224 12.87 -14.40 -10.86
CA LEU A 224 12.28 -13.07 -10.76
C LEU A 224 12.87 -12.24 -9.63
N LEU A 225 13.51 -12.87 -8.63
CA LEU A 225 14.19 -12.15 -7.56
C LEU A 225 15.28 -11.21 -8.07
N LYS A 226 15.91 -11.56 -9.20
CA LYS A 226 16.89 -10.69 -9.89
C LYS A 226 16.25 -9.42 -10.43
N ASN A 227 15.00 -9.48 -10.87
CA ASN A 227 14.25 -8.29 -11.27
C ASN A 227 13.82 -7.49 -10.05
N ILE A 228 13.38 -8.15 -8.99
CA ILE A 228 12.93 -7.51 -7.74
C ILE A 228 14.04 -6.68 -7.10
N ILE A 229 15.29 -7.16 -7.02
CA ILE A 229 16.40 -6.35 -6.48
C ILE A 229 16.79 -5.15 -7.37
N ARG A 230 16.37 -5.14 -8.63
CA ARG A 230 16.50 -4.01 -9.58
C ARG A 230 15.19 -3.22 -9.72
N GLY A 231 14.18 -3.62 -8.95
CA GLY A 231 12.83 -3.08 -9.00
C GLY A 231 12.72 -1.70 -8.37
N TYR A 232 11.50 -1.20 -8.37
CA TYR A 232 11.22 0.19 -8.02
C TYR A 232 10.77 0.35 -6.57
N SER A 233 10.19 -0.70 -5.98
CA SER A 233 9.89 -0.78 -4.55
C SER A 233 11.16 -0.83 -3.70
N LEU A 234 11.21 -0.04 -2.63
CA LEU A 234 12.32 -0.11 -1.68
C LEU A 234 12.26 -1.39 -0.86
N GLU A 235 11.10 -1.67 -0.27
CA GLU A 235 10.85 -2.82 0.58
C GLU A 235 10.98 -4.13 -0.21
N GLY A 236 10.43 -4.16 -1.43
CA GLY A 236 10.57 -5.30 -2.34
C GLY A 236 12.02 -5.62 -2.66
N ARG A 237 12.89 -4.62 -2.89
CA ARG A 237 14.33 -4.84 -3.11
C ARG A 237 15.00 -5.49 -1.90
N VAL A 238 14.67 -5.05 -0.69
CA VAL A 238 15.28 -5.58 0.55
C VAL A 238 14.85 -7.03 0.78
N TYR A 239 13.57 -7.34 0.59
CA TYR A 239 13.08 -8.73 0.59
C TYR A 239 13.74 -9.57 -0.52
N GLY A 240 13.92 -9.02 -1.71
CA GLY A 240 14.62 -9.67 -2.82
C GLY A 240 16.07 -10.01 -2.51
N VAL A 241 16.79 -9.11 -1.82
CA VAL A 241 18.18 -9.35 -1.39
C VAL A 241 18.23 -10.52 -0.41
N GLU A 242 17.41 -10.51 0.63
CA GLU A 242 17.34 -11.60 1.60
C GLU A 242 17.06 -12.95 0.91
N ALA A 243 16.01 -13.00 0.09
CA ALA A 243 15.60 -14.22 -0.60
C ALA A 243 16.69 -14.77 -1.54
N LEU A 244 17.39 -13.90 -2.28
CA LEU A 244 18.50 -14.32 -3.15
C LEU A 244 19.67 -14.91 -2.36
N LEU A 245 20.01 -14.32 -1.22
CA LEU A 245 21.10 -14.80 -0.37
C LEU A 245 20.76 -16.15 0.26
N GLU A 246 19.53 -16.32 0.73
CA GLU A 246 19.03 -17.60 1.24
C GLU A 246 19.11 -18.72 0.18
N LEU A 247 18.59 -18.46 -1.03
CA LEU A 247 18.60 -19.45 -2.11
C LEU A 247 20.02 -19.75 -2.60
N SER A 248 20.90 -18.74 -2.65
CA SER A 248 22.29 -18.92 -3.02
C SER A 248 23.06 -19.79 -2.02
N ASN A 249 22.81 -19.59 -0.72
CA ASN A 249 23.38 -20.44 0.33
C ASN A 249 22.92 -21.90 0.26
N LYS A 250 21.72 -22.14 -0.25
CA LYS A 250 21.19 -23.49 -0.51
C LYS A 250 21.68 -24.07 -1.84
N GLY A 251 22.50 -23.36 -2.60
CA GLY A 251 22.96 -23.76 -3.94
C GLY A 251 21.87 -23.73 -5.02
N MET A 252 20.69 -23.17 -4.73
CA MET A 252 19.54 -23.14 -5.64
C MET A 252 19.65 -22.03 -6.70
N VAL A 253 20.36 -20.95 -6.38
CA VAL A 253 20.59 -19.82 -7.29
C VAL A 253 22.05 -19.44 -7.25
N LYS A 254 22.68 -19.25 -8.42
CA LYS A 254 24.03 -18.71 -8.51
C LYS A 254 24.00 -17.19 -8.67
N LEU A 255 24.66 -16.48 -7.74
CA LEU A 255 24.85 -15.04 -7.83
C LEU A 255 25.96 -14.70 -8.83
N THR A 256 25.67 -13.81 -9.77
CA THR A 256 26.67 -13.24 -10.67
C THR A 256 27.36 -12.04 -10.03
N LYS A 257 28.49 -11.60 -10.60
CA LYS A 257 29.15 -10.36 -10.16
C LYS A 257 28.19 -9.15 -10.22
N ASN A 258 27.38 -9.07 -11.28
CA ASN A 258 26.38 -8.01 -11.41
C ASN A 258 25.30 -8.09 -10.32
N ASP A 259 24.84 -9.29 -9.94
CA ASP A 259 23.87 -9.45 -8.85
C ASP A 259 24.47 -8.98 -7.51
N ILE A 260 25.72 -9.34 -7.24
CA ILE A 260 26.48 -8.90 -6.06
C ILE A 260 26.60 -7.37 -6.02
N ASP A 261 26.93 -6.74 -7.14
CA ASP A 261 27.07 -5.29 -7.22
C ASP A 261 25.74 -4.57 -6.97
N VAL A 262 24.62 -5.12 -7.46
CA VAL A 262 23.27 -4.59 -7.17
C VAL A 262 22.92 -4.75 -5.70
N ILE A 263 23.18 -5.91 -5.09
CA ILE A 263 22.95 -6.14 -3.66
C ILE A 263 23.71 -5.10 -2.83
N LYS A 264 24.99 -4.87 -3.13
CA LYS A 264 25.80 -3.86 -2.44
C LYS A 264 25.21 -2.45 -2.56
N LYS A 265 24.76 -2.08 -3.76
CA LYS A 265 24.10 -0.78 -3.99
C LYS A 265 22.83 -0.65 -3.16
N VAL A 266 21.95 -1.66 -3.16
CA VAL A 266 20.71 -1.67 -2.36
C VAL A 266 21.01 -1.51 -0.88
N LEU A 267 21.97 -2.28 -0.34
CA LEU A 267 22.35 -2.21 1.08
C LEU A 267 23.06 -0.93 1.47
N SER A 268 23.68 -0.23 0.51
CA SER A 268 24.31 1.08 0.75
C SER A 268 23.33 2.26 0.76
N LEU A 269 22.05 2.03 0.42
CA LEU A 269 21.05 3.08 0.46
C LEU A 269 20.72 3.42 1.91
N ASP A 270 21.01 4.65 2.29
CA ASP A 270 20.59 5.20 3.58
C ASP A 270 19.15 5.72 3.50
N ILE A 271 18.22 4.77 3.44
CA ILE A 271 16.79 5.04 3.32
C ILE A 271 16.06 4.28 4.42
N PRO A 272 15.21 4.95 5.21
CA PRO A 272 14.40 4.29 6.22
C PRO A 272 13.38 3.34 5.58
N LEU A 273 13.28 2.17 6.19
CA LEU A 273 12.26 1.16 5.95
C LEU A 273 11.40 1.08 7.20
N ALA A 274 10.10 0.87 7.02
CA ALA A 274 9.28 0.36 8.11
C ALA A 274 9.67 -1.11 8.34
N THR A 275 10.03 -1.46 9.57
CA THR A 275 10.29 -2.83 10.00
C THR A 275 9.41 -3.19 11.15
N CYS A 276 9.21 -4.50 11.35
CA CYS A 276 8.51 -4.99 12.52
C CYS A 276 9.26 -6.14 13.19
N GLY A 277 9.06 -6.25 14.51
CA GLY A 277 9.46 -7.38 15.33
C GLY A 277 8.34 -7.73 16.28
N GLY A 278 7.45 -8.64 15.87
CA GLY A 278 6.22 -8.94 16.63
C GLY A 278 5.25 -7.77 16.59
N CYS A 279 4.81 -7.28 17.75
CA CYS A 279 3.82 -6.19 17.83
C CYS A 279 4.41 -4.79 17.58
N MET A 280 5.74 -4.66 17.56
CA MET A 280 6.42 -3.37 17.46
C MET A 280 6.80 -3.08 16.01
N SER A 281 6.39 -1.90 15.53
CA SER A 281 6.86 -1.33 14.26
C SER A 281 7.84 -0.19 14.55
N TYR A 282 8.94 -0.16 13.81
CA TYR A 282 9.99 0.86 13.96
C TYR A 282 10.62 1.15 12.59
N SER A 283 11.49 2.17 12.54
CA SER A 283 12.19 2.54 11.32
C SER A 283 13.67 2.19 11.41
N THR A 284 14.21 1.58 10.36
CA THR A 284 15.63 1.23 10.23
C THR A 284 16.03 1.22 8.76
N ASN A 285 17.31 1.27 8.42
CA ASN A 285 17.75 1.16 7.03
C ASN A 285 18.17 -0.28 6.67
N ALA A 286 18.27 -0.57 5.36
CA ALA A 286 18.64 -1.90 4.88
C ALA A 286 20.01 -2.35 5.43
N LYS A 287 20.96 -1.42 5.54
CA LYS A 287 22.28 -1.67 6.11
C LYS A 287 22.19 -2.26 7.52
N GLN A 288 21.43 -1.63 8.42
CA GLN A 288 21.27 -2.05 9.81
C GLN A 288 20.58 -3.41 9.93
N ILE A 289 19.54 -3.66 9.13
CA ILE A 289 18.86 -4.98 9.11
C ILE A 289 19.87 -6.10 8.89
N PHE A 290 20.73 -5.93 7.88
CA PHE A 290 21.70 -6.93 7.45
C PHE A 290 22.99 -6.96 8.29
N GLN A 291 23.12 -6.13 9.34
CA GLN A 291 24.21 -6.21 10.31
C GLN A 291 23.98 -7.29 11.37
N SER A 292 22.75 -7.81 11.53
CA SER A 292 22.48 -8.85 12.51
C SER A 292 23.25 -10.15 12.21
N GLU A 293 23.58 -10.91 13.26
CA GLU A 293 24.34 -12.17 13.15
C GLU A 293 23.71 -13.13 12.13
N LEU A 294 22.38 -13.22 12.12
CA LEU A 294 21.61 -14.01 11.17
C LEU A 294 22.04 -13.74 9.71
N TYR A 295 22.11 -12.47 9.30
CA TYR A 295 22.45 -12.10 7.92
C TYR A 295 23.96 -12.12 7.65
N GLN A 296 24.81 -11.93 8.67
CA GLN A 296 26.25 -12.08 8.52
C GLN A 296 26.63 -13.51 8.10
N THR A 297 25.91 -14.52 8.60
CA THR A 297 26.08 -15.91 8.11
C THR A 297 25.69 -16.06 6.64
N LEU A 298 24.74 -15.26 6.15
CA LEU A 298 24.36 -15.27 4.74
C LEU A 298 25.46 -14.67 3.85
N PHE A 299 26.12 -13.60 4.31
CA PHE A 299 27.18 -12.96 3.53
C PHE A 299 28.47 -13.78 3.45
N SER A 300 28.90 -14.37 4.56
CA SER A 300 30.16 -15.13 4.60
C SER A 300 30.15 -16.30 3.61
N LYS A 301 29.05 -17.05 3.57
CA LYS A 301 28.85 -18.18 2.63
C LYS A 301 28.81 -17.76 1.17
N ASN A 302 28.31 -16.55 0.88
CA ASN A 302 28.26 -15.98 -0.47
C ASN A 302 29.55 -15.23 -0.87
N LYS A 303 30.60 -15.25 -0.02
CA LYS A 303 31.84 -14.49 -0.23
C LYS A 303 31.58 -12.98 -0.44
N LEU A 304 30.51 -12.47 0.17
CA LEU A 304 30.14 -11.07 0.11
C LEU A 304 30.89 -10.31 1.20
N LEU A 305 32.05 -9.74 0.83
CA LEU A 305 32.72 -8.76 1.69
C LEU A 305 31.98 -7.43 1.57
N ILE A 306 31.04 -7.18 2.49
CA ILE A 306 30.40 -5.88 2.64
C ILE A 306 30.99 -5.21 3.88
N LYS A 307 31.89 -4.25 3.67
CA LYS A 307 32.36 -3.40 4.76
C LYS A 307 31.32 -2.32 4.99
N PHE A 308 30.60 -2.44 6.09
CA PHE A 308 29.73 -1.38 6.57
C PHE A 308 30.62 -0.37 7.31
N ASN A 309 30.96 0.75 6.65
CA ASN A 309 31.64 1.86 7.34
C ASN A 309 30.68 2.44 8.37
N ASN A 310 31.01 2.40 9.65
CA ASN A 310 30.20 3.04 10.70
C ASN A 310 30.23 4.55 10.56
#